data_AF-A0A8H4RGE7-F1
#
_entry.id   AF-A0A8H4RGE7-F1
#
_cell.length_a   1.000
_cell.length_b   1.000
_cell.length_c   1.000
_cell.angle_alpha   90.00
_cell.angle_beta   90.00
_cell.angle_gamma   90.00
#
_symmetry.space_group_name_H-M   'P 1'
#
loop_
_entity.id
_entity.type
_entity.pdbx_description
1 polymer ?
#
loop_
_entity_poly.entity_id
_entity_poly.type
_entity_poly.pdbx_seq_one_letter_code
_entity_poly.pdbx_strand_id
1 'polypeptide(L)'
;MQRLPGFDKGLTTRNICIAGLVASWILGILGLIFAGFMIKEGGLRGAGSVGNENPPIFTKFGFPLLANLGVALSTECMGYIHSVSLRWALWREDRLFFNSNLRLFTSTRRFSPHRWYINLLLFGFLVVSYSASAQIFPLGVYASQKDIEGRRSIIYYFGGEWGLAVNGIAVAGLAIGIIGQALISTWCVTTSKSKIPTWSSHPGNTALTCLHLSSRKQPQYPANGTCPASAHFSGSNLLESSPLADRSSQVKALQRTWPVLSYLWMLSSAAVAWAITVLVLTFQHGHSTLLAFFVNPLRGEVQTADVAFLLGPNSMPYFTSFFIASGLQVFFTVGLHSAELAVNTSRDGISRDKNPFIGSSIAAKTIKSKTAPLTKMLGSIQAAITSWHTVTLFVLKPVVYWLFGLSVALFAQNAYNDHDGPPFHEGAMILMQSLPLFALSAACLLLASFITFLGRNRATGPQPAGSGHLQSIIAELLRDCRLDDVRIQENRVETGGIAQKDSLGR
;
A
#
# COMPACT_ATOMS: atom_id res chain seq x y z
N MET A 1 34.48 -24.17 3.71
CA MET A 1 33.46 -23.14 3.41
C MET A 1 33.61 -22.03 4.45
N GLN A 2 34.01 -20.83 4.04
CA GLN A 2 33.97 -19.68 4.95
C GLN A 2 32.54 -19.46 5.47
N ARG A 3 32.42 -18.96 6.71
CA ARG A 3 31.13 -18.57 7.30
C ARG A 3 30.62 -17.35 6.54
N LEU A 4 29.55 -17.53 5.76
CA LEU A 4 28.77 -16.42 5.19
C LEU A 4 28.48 -15.36 6.27
N PRO A 5 28.52 -14.06 5.94
CA PRO A 5 28.23 -13.00 6.91
C PRO A 5 26.83 -13.17 7.50
N GLY A 6 26.66 -12.80 8.77
CA GLY A 6 25.35 -12.83 9.42
C GLY A 6 24.34 -11.92 8.69
N PHE A 7 23.08 -12.35 8.62
CA PHE A 7 21.99 -11.56 8.07
C PHE A 7 21.10 -10.99 9.18
N ASP A 8 20.48 -9.83 8.93
CA ASP A 8 19.54 -9.23 9.88
C ASP A 8 18.20 -9.97 9.86
N LYS A 9 17.69 -10.36 11.03
CA LYS A 9 16.38 -11.00 11.18
C LYS A 9 15.22 -10.01 11.10
N GLY A 10 15.45 -8.72 11.28
CA GLY A 10 14.41 -7.68 11.24
C GLY A 10 13.43 -7.74 12.42
N LEU A 11 13.91 -8.07 13.63
CA LEU A 11 13.05 -8.29 14.80
C LEU A 11 12.21 -7.07 15.18
N THR A 12 12.76 -5.86 15.03
CA THR A 12 12.03 -4.61 15.31
C THR A 12 10.84 -4.44 14.37
N THR A 13 11.05 -4.65 13.06
CA THR A 13 9.97 -4.60 12.06
C THR A 13 8.90 -5.63 12.38
N ARG A 14 9.30 -6.86 12.73
CA ARG A 14 8.37 -7.91 13.15
C ARG A 14 7.52 -7.47 14.34
N ASN A 15 8.14 -6.93 15.38
CA ASN A 15 7.44 -6.53 16.59
C ASN A 15 6.46 -5.37 16.32
N ILE A 16 6.84 -4.39 15.49
CA ILE A 16 5.95 -3.28 15.10
C ILE A 16 4.76 -3.78 14.28
N CYS A 17 4.98 -4.68 13.32
CA CYS A 17 3.89 -5.28 12.56
C CYS A 17 2.96 -6.12 13.43
N ILE A 18 3.49 -6.87 14.41
CA ILE A 18 2.67 -7.62 15.37
C ILE A 18 1.87 -6.66 16.26
N ALA A 19 2.48 -5.57 16.75
CA ALA A 19 1.77 -4.55 17.52
C ALA A 19 0.64 -3.91 16.69
N GLY A 20 0.91 -3.57 15.42
CA GLY A 20 -0.10 -3.07 14.49
C GLY A 20 -1.23 -4.07 14.21
N LEU A 21 -0.92 -5.37 14.14
CA LEU A 21 -1.92 -6.43 14.03
C LEU A 21 -2.81 -6.52 15.28
N VAL A 22 -2.23 -6.44 16.48
CA VAL A 22 -2.99 -6.42 17.74
C VAL A 22 -3.88 -5.17 17.82
N ALA A 23 -3.34 -3.99 17.48
CA ALA A 23 -4.11 -2.76 17.41
C ALA A 23 -5.27 -2.86 16.42
N SER A 24 -5.05 -3.49 15.25
CA SER A 24 -6.09 -3.73 14.24
C SER A 24 -7.20 -4.65 14.76
N TRP A 25 -6.86 -5.69 15.53
CA TRP A 25 -7.85 -6.55 16.19
C TRP A 25 -8.71 -5.77 17.18
N ILE A 26 -8.08 -4.97 18.05
CA ILE A 26 -8.78 -4.14 19.04
C ILE A 26 -9.69 -3.15 18.32
N LEU A 27 -9.17 -2.41 17.34
CA LEU A 27 -9.92 -1.43 16.56
C LEU A 27 -11.11 -2.08 15.84
N GLY A 28 -10.91 -3.25 15.23
CA GLY A 28 -11.96 -3.99 14.54
C GLY A 28 -13.06 -4.45 15.49
N ILE A 29 -12.72 -5.05 16.65
CA ILE A 29 -13.70 -5.53 17.62
C ILE A 29 -14.48 -4.36 18.25
N LEU A 30 -13.77 -3.31 18.69
CA LEU A 30 -14.42 -2.11 19.23
C LEU A 30 -15.32 -1.44 18.19
N GLY A 31 -14.85 -1.35 16.94
CA GLY A 31 -15.64 -0.83 15.83
C GLY A 31 -16.91 -1.65 15.56
N LEU A 32 -16.84 -2.98 15.66
CA LEU A 32 -18.01 -3.85 15.47
C LEU A 32 -19.03 -3.69 16.60
N ILE A 33 -18.56 -3.59 17.86
CA ILE A 33 -19.43 -3.33 19.02
C ILE A 33 -20.10 -1.97 18.88
N PHE A 34 -19.32 -0.94 18.54
CA PHE A 34 -19.83 0.42 18.32
C PHE A 34 -20.83 0.45 17.16
N ALA A 35 -20.55 -0.23 16.05
CA ALA A 35 -21.49 -0.33 14.94
C ALA A 35 -22.80 -1.03 15.35
N GLY A 36 -22.72 -2.12 16.12
CA GLY A 36 -23.90 -2.82 16.63
C GLY A 36 -24.77 -1.94 17.53
N PHE A 37 -24.13 -1.12 18.38
CA PHE A 37 -24.82 -0.12 19.20
C PHE A 37 -25.52 0.94 18.33
N MET A 38 -24.80 1.52 17.36
CA MET A 38 -25.35 2.53 16.45
C MET A 38 -26.51 2.00 15.60
N ILE A 39 -26.42 0.76 15.11
CA ILE A 39 -27.49 0.11 14.35
C ILE A 39 -28.68 -0.23 15.24
N LYS A 40 -28.45 -0.55 16.52
CA LYS A 40 -29.53 -0.81 17.49
C LYS A 40 -30.29 0.48 17.83
N GLU A 41 -29.58 1.57 18.11
CA GLU A 41 -30.18 2.84 18.50
C GLU A 41 -30.79 3.62 17.33
N GLY A 42 -30.11 3.65 16.17
CA GLY A 42 -30.59 4.30 14.95
C GLY A 42 -31.45 3.40 14.05
N GLY A 43 -31.68 2.14 14.44
CA GLY A 43 -32.29 1.10 13.60
C GLY A 43 -31.46 0.75 12.36
N LEU A 44 -32.06 -0.01 11.42
CA LEU A 44 -31.48 -0.31 10.09
C LEU A 44 -31.19 0.94 9.24
N ARG A 45 -31.56 2.12 9.73
CA ARG A 45 -31.32 3.45 9.14
C ARG A 45 -30.00 4.07 9.62
N GLY A 46 -29.29 3.44 10.55
CA GLY A 46 -27.83 3.51 10.71
C GLY A 46 -27.22 4.85 11.12
N ALA A 47 -27.95 5.96 11.23
CA ALA A 47 -27.43 7.24 11.66
C ALA A 47 -27.82 7.52 13.13
N GLY A 48 -26.82 7.71 13.99
CA GLY A 48 -27.02 8.28 15.33
C GLY A 48 -26.48 9.71 15.39
N SER A 49 -27.20 10.60 16.07
CA SER A 49 -26.80 12.00 16.27
C SER A 49 -25.95 12.14 17.53
N VAL A 50 -24.77 12.75 17.42
CA VAL A 50 -23.88 13.04 18.55
C VAL A 50 -23.73 14.56 18.71
N GLY A 51 -24.42 15.14 19.71
CA GLY A 51 -24.26 16.52 20.20
C GLY A 51 -25.06 17.60 19.46
N ASN A 52 -25.45 18.68 20.16
CA ASN A 52 -26.28 19.79 19.62
C ASN A 52 -25.50 21.04 19.19
N GLU A 53 -24.17 21.01 19.18
CA GLU A 53 -23.36 22.19 18.87
C GLU A 53 -22.75 22.12 17.48
N ASN A 54 -22.78 23.23 16.74
CA ASN A 54 -22.19 23.38 15.41
C ASN A 54 -20.74 22.86 15.41
N PRO A 55 -20.48 21.67 14.86
CA PRO A 55 -19.21 21.04 15.10
C PRO A 55 -18.15 21.80 14.28
N PRO A 56 -16.98 22.13 14.86
CA PRO A 56 -15.98 22.95 14.19
C PRO A 56 -15.55 22.32 12.86
N ILE A 57 -15.13 23.13 11.87
CA ILE A 57 -14.72 22.68 10.52
C ILE A 57 -13.83 21.42 10.57
N PHE A 58 -12.95 21.32 11.57
CA PHE A 58 -12.09 20.18 11.79
C PHE A 58 -12.82 18.83 11.94
N THR A 59 -14.02 18.79 12.53
CA THR A 59 -14.77 17.53 12.71
C THR A 59 -15.26 16.97 11.38
N LYS A 60 -15.68 17.83 10.45
CA LYS A 60 -16.23 17.44 9.15
C LYS A 60 -15.16 16.96 8.17
N PHE A 61 -13.95 17.50 8.26
CA PHE A 61 -12.89 17.22 7.29
C PHE A 61 -11.68 16.51 7.90
N GLY A 62 -11.29 16.89 9.11
CA GLY A 62 -10.16 16.33 9.84
C GLY A 62 -10.43 14.91 10.33
N PHE A 63 -11.62 14.61 10.88
CA PHE A 63 -11.92 13.25 11.33
C PHE A 63 -11.96 12.22 10.19
N PRO A 64 -12.59 12.47 9.02
CA PRO A 64 -12.47 11.57 7.89
C PRO A 64 -11.03 11.35 7.43
N LEU A 65 -10.19 12.40 7.42
CA LEU A 65 -8.78 12.27 7.06
C LEU A 65 -8.01 11.42 8.09
N LEU A 66 -8.23 11.66 9.38
CA LEU A 66 -7.64 10.87 10.47
C LEU A 66 -8.09 9.41 10.43
N ALA A 67 -9.37 9.16 10.13
CA ALA A 67 -9.90 7.81 9.93
C ALA A 67 -9.18 7.12 8.76
N ASN A 68 -9.07 7.77 7.60
CA ASN A 68 -8.34 7.23 6.45
C ASN A 68 -6.86 6.99 6.74
N LEU A 69 -6.21 7.86 7.53
CA LEU A 69 -4.83 7.65 7.98
C LEU A 69 -4.71 6.44 8.92
N GLY A 70 -5.65 6.27 9.86
CA GLY A 70 -5.69 5.12 10.76
C GLY A 70 -5.91 3.80 10.01
N VAL A 71 -6.79 3.80 9.01
CA VAL A 71 -6.99 2.66 8.09
C VAL A 71 -5.74 2.39 7.28
N ALA A 72 -5.09 3.42 6.74
CA ALA A 72 -3.82 3.25 6.02
C ALA A 72 -2.75 2.60 6.90
N LEU A 73 -2.53 3.10 8.12
CA LEU A 73 -1.56 2.53 9.07
C LEU A 73 -1.85 1.06 9.41
N SER A 74 -3.12 0.73 9.67
CA SER A 74 -3.56 -0.61 10.03
C SER A 74 -3.37 -1.59 8.86
N THR A 75 -3.83 -1.19 7.67
CA THR A 75 -3.75 -2.00 6.44
C THR A 75 -2.31 -2.15 5.93
N GLU A 76 -1.42 -1.19 6.17
CA GLU A 76 0.01 -1.31 5.87
C GLU A 76 0.70 -2.34 6.77
N CYS A 77 0.43 -2.34 8.08
CA CYS A 77 1.01 -3.33 9.00
C CYS A 77 0.60 -4.76 8.62
N MET A 78 -0.70 -4.98 8.38
CA MET A 78 -1.25 -6.27 7.95
C MET A 78 -0.76 -6.67 6.56
N GLY A 79 -0.74 -5.72 5.62
CA GLY A 79 -0.22 -5.90 4.28
C GLY A 79 1.26 -6.29 4.25
N TYR A 80 2.07 -5.74 5.16
CA TYR A 80 3.47 -6.09 5.32
C TYR A 80 3.67 -7.53 5.80
N ILE A 81 2.92 -7.94 6.83
CA ILE A 81 2.92 -9.34 7.31
C ILE A 81 2.60 -10.30 6.17
N HIS A 82 1.52 -10.01 5.43
CA HIS A 82 1.10 -10.82 4.30
C HIS A 82 2.20 -10.87 3.21
N SER A 83 2.79 -9.72 2.85
CA SER A 83 3.87 -9.63 1.86
C SER A 83 5.13 -10.42 2.25
N VAL A 84 5.58 -10.31 3.50
CA VAL A 84 6.74 -11.08 4.00
C VAL A 84 6.44 -12.58 4.00
N SER A 85 5.26 -12.97 4.49
CA SER A 85 4.82 -14.36 4.47
C SER A 85 4.78 -14.92 3.04
N LEU A 86 4.26 -14.13 2.09
CA LEU A 86 4.15 -14.49 0.68
C LEU A 86 5.53 -14.64 0.04
N ARG A 87 6.45 -13.72 0.30
CA ARG A 87 7.84 -13.78 -0.20
C ARG A 87 8.50 -15.11 0.16
N TRP A 88 8.41 -15.50 1.43
CA TRP A 88 9.01 -16.75 1.90
C TRP A 88 8.24 -18.00 1.45
N ALA A 89 6.94 -17.89 1.19
CA ALA A 89 6.19 -18.97 0.57
C ALA A 89 6.59 -19.18 -0.89
N LEU A 90 6.77 -18.12 -1.67
CA LEU A 90 7.26 -18.19 -3.05
C LEU A 90 8.70 -18.72 -3.13
N TRP A 91 9.55 -18.37 -2.16
CA TRP A 91 10.92 -18.92 -2.09
C TRP A 91 10.89 -20.44 -1.93
N ARG A 92 9.97 -20.98 -1.13
CA ARG A 92 9.82 -22.44 -0.96
C ARG A 92 9.21 -23.16 -2.18
N GLU A 93 8.59 -22.40 -3.09
CA GLU A 93 8.07 -22.92 -4.35
C GLU A 93 9.05 -22.69 -5.51
N ASP A 94 10.25 -22.17 -5.26
CA ASP A 94 11.24 -21.79 -6.27
C ASP A 94 10.70 -20.78 -7.31
N ARG A 95 9.71 -19.97 -6.90
CA ARG A 95 9.03 -18.95 -7.72
C ARG A 95 9.36 -17.52 -7.30
N LEU A 96 10.29 -17.35 -6.36
CA LEU A 96 10.74 -16.03 -5.93
C LEU A 96 11.78 -15.47 -6.89
N PHE A 97 11.32 -14.80 -7.93
CA PHE A 97 12.20 -14.10 -8.88
C PHE A 97 12.60 -12.71 -8.40
N PHE A 98 11.67 -11.99 -7.76
CA PHE A 98 11.86 -10.60 -7.33
C PHE A 98 11.65 -10.45 -5.83
N ASN A 99 12.41 -9.54 -5.20
CA ASN A 99 12.23 -9.19 -3.79
C ASN A 99 10.84 -8.59 -3.52
N SER A 100 10.39 -7.71 -4.42
CA SER A 100 9.11 -7.04 -4.37
C SER A 100 8.12 -7.72 -5.32
N ASN A 101 7.02 -8.25 -4.78
CA ASN A 101 5.94 -8.88 -5.56
C ASN A 101 4.62 -8.17 -5.30
N LEU A 102 3.75 -8.14 -6.30
CA LEU A 102 2.43 -7.54 -6.17
C LEU A 102 1.56 -8.48 -5.34
N ARG A 103 1.32 -8.12 -4.07
CA ARG A 103 0.64 -8.98 -3.10
C ARG A 103 -0.74 -9.46 -3.57
N LEU A 104 -1.47 -8.59 -4.27
CA LEU A 104 -2.85 -8.87 -4.72
C LEU A 104 -2.92 -9.92 -5.83
N PHE A 105 -1.91 -9.96 -6.72
CA PHE A 105 -1.95 -10.80 -7.92
C PHE A 105 -0.97 -11.98 -7.90
N THR A 106 -0.11 -12.06 -6.86
CA THR A 106 0.87 -13.14 -6.75
C THR A 106 0.37 -14.19 -5.78
N SER A 107 0.16 -15.41 -6.26
CA SER A 107 -0.35 -16.53 -5.46
C SER A 107 0.58 -17.74 -5.45
N THR A 108 0.49 -18.52 -4.38
CA THR A 108 1.20 -19.79 -4.19
C THR A 108 0.25 -20.96 -4.43
N ARG A 109 0.80 -22.10 -4.88
CA ARG A 109 -0.01 -23.32 -5.13
C ARG A 109 -0.16 -24.16 -3.87
N ARG A 110 0.87 -24.20 -3.03
CA ARG A 110 0.98 -25.12 -1.88
C ARG A 110 0.65 -24.48 -0.54
N PHE A 111 0.71 -23.15 -0.42
CA PHE A 111 0.49 -22.47 0.86
C PHE A 111 -0.89 -21.82 0.93
N SER A 112 -1.79 -22.41 1.73
CA SER A 112 -3.21 -22.02 1.78
C SER A 112 -3.47 -20.52 2.03
N PRO A 113 -2.77 -19.83 2.97
CA PRO A 113 -2.96 -18.39 3.19
C PRO A 113 -2.65 -17.48 2.00
N HIS A 114 -1.96 -17.98 0.98
CA HIS A 114 -1.51 -17.21 -0.19
C HIS A 114 -2.11 -17.73 -1.49
N ARG A 115 -3.25 -18.43 -1.42
CA ARG A 115 -4.00 -18.84 -2.62
C ARG A 115 -4.71 -17.62 -3.22
N TRP A 116 -4.91 -17.64 -4.53
CA TRP A 116 -5.46 -16.49 -5.27
C TRP A 116 -6.80 -16.00 -4.70
N TYR A 117 -7.68 -16.90 -4.24
CA TYR A 117 -8.97 -16.52 -3.65
C TYR A 117 -8.82 -15.86 -2.28
N ILE A 118 -7.81 -16.22 -1.49
CA ILE A 118 -7.52 -15.53 -0.22
C ILE A 118 -6.97 -14.14 -0.49
N ASN A 119 -6.12 -13.98 -1.51
CA ASN A 119 -5.64 -12.66 -1.92
C ASN A 119 -6.78 -11.78 -2.45
N LEU A 120 -7.72 -12.35 -3.19
CA LEU A 120 -8.93 -11.67 -3.65
C LEU A 120 -9.83 -11.28 -2.46
N LEU A 121 -9.95 -12.16 -1.46
CA LEU A 121 -10.70 -11.86 -0.25
C LEU A 121 -10.03 -10.73 0.56
N LEU A 122 -8.69 -10.77 0.71
CA LEU A 122 -7.91 -9.72 1.33
C LEU A 122 -8.09 -8.38 0.60
N PHE A 123 -8.12 -8.41 -0.74
CA PHE A 123 -8.44 -7.25 -1.58
C PHE A 123 -9.85 -6.73 -1.30
N GLY A 124 -10.85 -7.62 -1.22
CA GLY A 124 -12.22 -7.25 -0.87
C GLY A 124 -12.29 -6.52 0.48
N PHE A 125 -11.66 -7.08 1.51
CA PHE A 125 -11.60 -6.43 2.83
C PHE A 125 -10.90 -5.07 2.81
N LEU A 126 -9.90 -4.90 1.96
CA LEU A 126 -9.20 -3.63 1.74
C LEU A 126 -10.09 -2.58 1.11
N VAL A 127 -10.81 -2.93 0.04
CA VAL A 127 -11.79 -2.04 -0.62
C VAL A 127 -12.89 -1.66 0.37
N VAL A 128 -13.44 -2.64 1.08
CA VAL A 128 -14.46 -2.44 2.12
C VAL A 128 -13.97 -1.48 3.20
N SER A 129 -12.74 -1.63 3.69
CA SER A 129 -12.19 -0.75 4.73
C SER A 129 -12.07 0.71 4.29
N TYR A 130 -11.55 0.96 3.07
CA TYR A 130 -11.40 2.33 2.56
C TYR A 130 -12.71 2.95 2.07
N SER A 131 -13.63 2.14 1.56
CA SER A 131 -14.98 2.61 1.21
C SER A 131 -15.77 2.98 2.47
N ALA A 132 -15.65 2.15 3.51
CA ALA A 132 -16.24 2.42 4.80
C ALA A 132 -15.70 3.70 5.41
N SER A 133 -14.38 3.88 5.49
CA SER A 133 -13.78 5.10 6.07
C SER A 133 -14.20 6.38 5.37
N ALA A 134 -14.47 6.31 4.06
CA ALA A 134 -15.00 7.43 3.28
C ALA A 134 -16.46 7.80 3.64
N GLN A 135 -17.23 6.88 4.22
CA GLN A 135 -18.65 7.05 4.50
C GLN A 135 -19.03 7.09 5.98
N ILE A 136 -18.08 6.94 6.92
CA ILE A 136 -18.36 6.95 8.37
C ILE A 136 -19.10 8.22 8.77
N PHE A 137 -18.70 9.36 8.21
CA PHE A 137 -19.25 10.67 8.53
C PHE A 137 -19.98 11.21 7.29
N PRO A 138 -21.31 11.09 7.22
CA PRO A 138 -22.11 11.82 6.25
C PRO A 138 -21.78 13.32 6.31
N LEU A 139 -21.67 13.97 5.15
CA LEU A 139 -21.21 15.36 5.07
C LEU A 139 -22.26 16.36 5.58
N GLY A 140 -23.53 15.98 5.53
CA GLY A 140 -24.63 16.79 6.01
C GLY A 140 -25.94 16.04 6.03
N VAL A 141 -26.97 16.79 6.43
CA VAL A 141 -28.35 16.33 6.49
C VAL A 141 -29.16 17.17 5.52
N TYR A 142 -30.08 16.56 4.78
CA TYR A 142 -31.02 17.29 3.93
C TYR A 142 -32.45 17.03 4.40
N ALA A 143 -33.29 18.05 4.39
CA ALA A 143 -34.73 17.88 4.57
C ALA A 143 -35.44 18.15 3.25
N SER A 144 -36.43 17.32 2.93
CA SER A 144 -37.37 17.64 1.87
C SER A 144 -38.51 18.44 2.49
N GLN A 145 -38.60 19.72 2.14
CA GLN A 145 -39.73 20.55 2.51
C GLN A 145 -40.70 20.59 1.33
N LYS A 146 -42.01 20.53 1.62
CA LYS A 146 -43.03 20.88 0.62
C LYS A 146 -43.28 22.38 0.76
N ASP A 147 -43.05 23.13 -0.31
CA ASP A 147 -43.46 24.52 -0.38
C ASP A 147 -45.00 24.61 -0.35
N ILE A 148 -45.52 25.81 -0.05
CA ILE A 148 -46.96 26.12 0.03
C ILE A 148 -47.70 25.75 -1.29
N GLU A 149 -46.99 25.76 -2.42
CA GLU A 149 -47.51 25.38 -3.74
C GLU A 149 -47.46 23.86 -4.03
N GLY A 150 -47.04 23.04 -3.06
CA GLY A 150 -46.88 21.59 -3.24
C GLY A 150 -45.63 21.17 -4.02
N ARG A 151 -44.76 22.11 -4.42
CA ARG A 151 -43.43 21.81 -4.96
C ARG A 151 -42.52 21.29 -3.83
N ARG A 152 -41.79 20.21 -4.09
CA ARG A 152 -40.79 19.71 -3.14
C ARG A 152 -39.49 20.49 -3.33
N SER A 153 -39.14 21.33 -2.37
CA SER A 153 -37.83 21.96 -2.27
C SER A 153 -36.94 21.08 -1.37
N ILE A 154 -35.68 20.88 -1.77
CA ILE A 154 -34.69 20.16 -0.97
C ILE A 154 -33.82 21.22 -0.31
N ILE A 155 -33.84 21.27 1.02
CA ILE A 155 -33.01 22.19 1.80
C ILE A 155 -31.87 21.40 2.41
N TYR A 156 -30.65 21.83 2.11
CA TYR A 156 -29.43 21.23 2.63
C TYR A 156 -29.01 21.92 3.92
N TYR A 157 -29.03 21.19 5.03
CA TYR A 157 -28.58 21.69 6.32
C TYR A 157 -27.13 21.24 6.56
N PHE A 158 -26.21 22.18 6.37
CA PHE A 158 -24.79 21.95 6.61
C PHE A 158 -24.35 22.61 7.93
N GLY A 159 -24.62 21.93 9.05
CA GLY A 159 -24.16 22.40 10.38
C GLY A 159 -25.09 23.42 11.04
N GLY A 160 -26.35 23.03 11.25
CA GLY A 160 -27.14 23.54 12.36
C GLY A 160 -27.05 22.58 13.55
N GLU A 161 -27.91 22.76 14.55
CA GLU A 161 -28.07 21.96 15.79
C GLU A 161 -28.19 20.43 15.59
N TRP A 162 -28.30 19.98 14.35
CA TRP A 162 -28.30 18.59 13.93
C TRP A 162 -26.87 18.05 14.03
N GLY A 163 -26.58 17.36 15.13
CA GLY A 163 -25.28 16.79 15.47
C GLY A 163 -24.56 15.95 14.42
N LEU A 164 -23.35 15.51 14.77
CA LEU A 164 -22.55 14.64 13.91
C LEU A 164 -23.28 13.31 13.70
N ALA A 165 -23.85 13.12 12.51
CA ALA A 165 -24.38 11.83 12.10
C ALA A 165 -23.22 10.86 11.86
N VAL A 166 -23.36 9.62 12.31
CA VAL A 166 -22.38 8.55 12.05
C VAL A 166 -23.09 7.39 11.37
N ASN A 167 -22.59 6.97 10.20
CA ASN A 167 -23.13 5.84 9.45
C ASN A 167 -22.67 4.50 10.03
N GLY A 168 -23.53 3.86 10.83
CA GLY A 168 -23.30 2.57 11.46
C GLY A 168 -23.02 1.43 10.49
N ILE A 169 -23.57 1.45 9.26
CA ILE A 169 -23.26 0.44 8.23
C ILE A 169 -21.82 0.60 7.75
N ALA A 170 -21.38 1.85 7.53
CA ALA A 170 -19.98 2.12 7.19
C ALA A 170 -19.05 1.69 8.34
N VAL A 171 -19.37 2.00 9.59
CA VAL A 171 -18.58 1.54 10.75
C VAL A 171 -18.52 0.01 10.81
N ALA A 172 -19.64 -0.69 10.59
CA ALA A 172 -19.67 -2.15 10.53
C ALA A 172 -18.81 -2.69 9.37
N GLY A 173 -18.91 -2.08 8.19
CA GLY A 173 -18.08 -2.39 7.03
C GLY A 173 -16.59 -2.22 7.34
N LEU A 174 -16.20 -1.11 7.97
CA LEU A 174 -14.82 -0.86 8.39
C LEU A 174 -14.33 -1.96 9.34
N ALA A 175 -15.13 -2.27 10.36
CA ALA A 175 -14.80 -3.30 11.34
C ALA A 175 -14.61 -4.67 10.70
N ILE A 176 -15.54 -5.08 9.83
CA ILE A 176 -15.47 -6.35 9.08
C ILE A 176 -14.23 -6.38 8.19
N GLY A 177 -13.94 -5.28 7.48
CA GLY A 177 -12.76 -5.15 6.64
C GLY A 177 -11.46 -5.32 7.43
N ILE A 178 -11.31 -4.59 8.54
CA ILE A 178 -10.11 -4.67 9.39
C ILE A 178 -9.98 -6.06 10.03
N ILE A 179 -11.06 -6.63 10.60
CA ILE A 179 -11.05 -7.97 11.20
C ILE A 179 -10.68 -9.02 10.13
N GLY A 180 -11.25 -8.93 8.94
CA GLY A 180 -10.97 -9.85 7.83
C GLY A 180 -9.50 -9.84 7.45
N GLN A 181 -8.88 -8.66 7.33
CA GLN A 181 -7.44 -8.55 7.10
C GLN A 181 -6.61 -9.05 8.28
N ALA A 182 -7.06 -8.80 9.51
CA ALA A 182 -6.38 -9.22 10.72
C ALA A 182 -6.39 -10.75 10.87
N LEU A 183 -7.50 -11.41 10.52
CA LEU A 183 -7.64 -12.86 10.46
C LEU A 183 -6.64 -13.47 9.47
N ILE A 184 -6.60 -12.97 8.24
CA ILE A 184 -5.68 -13.46 7.19
C ILE A 184 -4.22 -13.23 7.61
N SER A 185 -3.92 -12.07 8.18
CA SER A 185 -2.57 -11.74 8.67
C SER A 185 -2.16 -12.61 9.86
N THR A 186 -3.08 -12.87 10.79
CA THR A 186 -2.87 -13.79 11.91
C THR A 186 -2.60 -15.20 11.39
N TRP A 187 -3.39 -15.67 10.42
CA TRP A 187 -3.19 -16.96 9.76
C TRP A 187 -1.81 -17.05 9.08
N CYS A 188 -1.36 -15.96 8.44
CA CYS A 188 -0.02 -15.87 7.88
C CYS A 188 1.06 -16.00 8.96
N VAL A 189 0.94 -15.30 10.10
CA VAL A 189 1.93 -15.36 11.19
C VAL A 189 1.95 -16.74 11.84
N THR A 190 0.79 -17.32 12.15
CA THR A 190 0.71 -18.62 12.84
C THR A 190 1.27 -19.75 11.99
N THR A 191 0.94 -19.77 10.69
CA THR A 191 1.41 -20.81 9.77
C THR A 191 2.90 -20.65 9.41
N SER A 192 3.42 -19.42 9.45
CA SER A 192 4.79 -19.09 9.02
C SER A 192 5.77 -18.80 10.16
N LYS A 193 5.37 -18.92 11.44
CA LYS A 193 6.17 -18.48 12.61
C LYS A 193 7.60 -19.04 12.63
N SER A 194 7.79 -20.31 12.30
CA SER A 194 9.10 -20.96 12.24
C SER A 194 9.77 -20.88 10.85
N LYS A 195 9.07 -20.35 9.85
CA LYS A 195 9.44 -20.43 8.43
C LYS A 195 9.83 -19.09 7.81
N ILE A 196 9.71 -17.98 8.56
CA ILE A 196 10.15 -16.65 8.11
C ILE A 196 11.56 -16.38 8.69
N PRO A 197 12.61 -16.47 7.87
CA PRO A 197 13.99 -16.28 8.32
C PRO A 197 14.31 -14.80 8.58
N THR A 198 13.79 -13.86 7.79
CA THR A 198 13.99 -12.41 7.97
C THR A 198 12.73 -11.61 7.62
N TRP A 199 12.55 -10.53 8.37
CA TRP A 199 11.54 -9.48 8.19
C TRP A 199 12.14 -8.19 7.62
N SER A 200 13.34 -8.24 7.04
CA SER A 200 13.92 -7.09 6.35
C SER A 200 13.29 -6.91 4.96
N SER A 201 12.96 -5.68 4.57
CA SER A 201 12.57 -5.38 3.20
C SER A 201 13.77 -5.21 2.26
N HIS A 202 15.00 -5.20 2.78
CA HIS A 202 16.20 -4.95 1.98
C HIS A 202 16.49 -6.15 1.03
N PRO A 203 16.66 -5.90 -0.28
CA PRO A 203 16.87 -6.97 -1.25
C PRO A 203 18.18 -7.74 -0.99
N GLY A 204 19.26 -7.04 -0.61
CA GLY A 204 20.53 -7.68 -0.26
C GLY A 204 20.45 -8.61 0.96
N ASN A 205 19.71 -8.21 2.01
CA ASN A 205 19.54 -9.06 3.20
C ASN A 205 18.67 -10.29 2.87
N THR A 206 17.66 -10.11 2.02
CA THR A 206 16.84 -11.22 1.50
C THR A 206 17.70 -12.19 0.69
N ALA A 207 18.54 -11.71 -0.23
CA ALA A 207 19.44 -12.52 -1.03
C ALA A 207 20.45 -13.30 -0.17
N LEU A 208 21.07 -12.64 0.81
CA LEU A 208 21.98 -13.27 1.77
C LEU A 208 21.26 -14.35 2.59
N THR A 209 20.03 -14.07 3.02
CA THR A 209 19.22 -15.07 3.74
C THR A 209 18.91 -16.28 2.87
N CYS A 210 18.57 -16.07 1.60
CA CYS A 210 18.38 -17.16 0.64
C CYS A 210 19.66 -17.99 0.46
N LEU A 211 20.83 -17.35 0.37
CA LEU A 211 22.12 -18.05 0.33
C LEU A 211 22.33 -18.93 1.55
N HIS A 212 22.13 -18.41 2.76
CA HIS A 212 22.25 -19.19 4.01
C HIS A 212 21.31 -20.40 4.05
N LEU A 213 20.09 -20.24 3.54
CA LEU A 213 19.12 -21.33 3.49
C LEU A 213 19.46 -22.37 2.42
N SER A 214 19.94 -21.91 1.26
CA SER A 214 20.42 -22.78 0.17
C SER A 214 21.74 -23.48 0.50
N SER A 215 22.57 -22.95 1.40
CA SER A 215 23.74 -23.69 1.90
C SER A 215 23.36 -24.83 2.84
N ARG A 216 22.20 -24.74 3.51
CA ARG A 216 21.69 -25.80 4.40
C ARG A 216 20.91 -26.88 3.67
N LYS A 217 20.25 -26.53 2.56
CA LYS A 217 19.63 -27.50 1.67
C LYS A 217 20.66 -27.88 0.60
N GLN A 218 21.15 -29.12 0.61
CA GLN A 218 21.99 -29.65 -0.47
C GLN A 218 21.47 -29.17 -1.85
N PRO A 219 22.33 -28.69 -2.77
CA PRO A 219 21.90 -27.92 -3.94
C PRO A 219 21.10 -28.77 -4.91
N GLN A 220 19.78 -28.82 -4.72
CA GLN A 220 18.82 -29.13 -5.77
C GLN A 220 18.53 -27.84 -6.53
N TYR A 221 19.53 -27.30 -7.22
CA TYR A 221 19.18 -26.53 -8.40
C TYR A 221 18.63 -27.54 -9.42
N PRO A 222 17.44 -27.32 -10.00
CA PRO A 222 16.96 -28.21 -11.05
C PRO A 222 18.00 -28.20 -12.17
N ALA A 223 18.62 -29.37 -12.40
CA ALA A 223 19.51 -29.63 -13.53
C ALA A 223 18.79 -29.46 -14.89
N ASN A 224 17.47 -29.24 -14.86
CA ASN A 224 16.64 -29.16 -16.05
C ASN A 224 16.38 -27.71 -16.43
N GLY A 225 17.33 -27.17 -17.20
CA GLY A 225 17.03 -26.35 -18.37
C GLY A 225 16.74 -24.86 -18.13
N THR A 226 17.52 -24.02 -18.82
CA THR A 226 17.32 -22.57 -19.06
C THR A 226 17.90 -21.56 -18.06
N CYS A 227 18.89 -21.95 -17.26
CA CYS A 227 19.96 -21.00 -16.90
C CYS A 227 21.18 -21.30 -17.79
N PRO A 228 21.49 -20.49 -18.82
CA PRO A 228 22.65 -20.70 -19.69
C PRO A 228 24.00 -20.55 -18.96
N ALA A 229 24.01 -20.30 -17.65
CA ALA A 229 25.20 -20.17 -16.83
C ALA A 229 25.60 -21.45 -16.08
N SER A 230 24.82 -22.54 -16.06
CA SER A 230 25.22 -23.72 -15.24
C SER A 230 26.05 -24.77 -15.98
N ALA A 231 25.98 -24.82 -17.31
CA ALA A 231 26.69 -25.84 -18.10
C ALA A 231 28.08 -25.40 -18.58
N HIS A 232 28.39 -24.10 -18.56
CA HIS A 232 29.69 -23.56 -19.00
C HIS A 232 30.73 -23.37 -17.88
N PHE A 233 30.39 -23.66 -16.62
CA PHE A 233 31.31 -23.42 -15.49
C PHE A 233 32.26 -24.56 -15.15
N SER A 234 32.24 -25.65 -15.93
CA SER A 234 33.19 -26.75 -15.80
C SER A 234 34.26 -26.64 -16.90
N GLY A 235 35.18 -25.67 -16.76
CA GLY A 235 36.52 -25.84 -17.35
C GLY A 235 37.08 -24.77 -18.30
N SER A 236 36.44 -23.63 -18.57
CA SER A 236 37.04 -22.61 -19.45
C SER A 236 37.28 -21.26 -18.77
N ASN A 237 38.41 -20.66 -19.12
CA ASN A 237 39.02 -19.44 -18.58
C ASN A 237 38.01 -18.27 -18.49
N LEU A 238 37.71 -17.88 -17.26
CA LEU A 238 36.69 -16.89 -16.85
C LEU A 238 37.09 -15.42 -17.03
N LEU A 239 38.08 -15.10 -17.87
CA LEU A 239 38.66 -13.75 -17.86
C LEU A 239 38.03 -12.74 -18.82
N GLU A 240 37.10 -13.14 -19.70
CA GLU A 240 36.66 -12.18 -20.73
C GLU A 240 35.23 -12.40 -21.25
N SER A 241 34.26 -12.58 -20.35
CA SER A 241 32.86 -12.38 -20.73
C SER A 241 32.40 -11.00 -20.29
N SER A 242 32.51 -10.03 -21.21
CA SER A 242 31.92 -8.70 -21.08
C SER A 242 30.42 -8.77 -20.76
N PRO A 243 29.86 -7.78 -20.04
CA PRO A 243 28.51 -7.81 -19.47
C PRO A 243 27.41 -7.53 -20.52
N LEU A 244 27.36 -8.32 -21.60
CA LEU A 244 26.42 -8.14 -22.70
C LEU A 244 25.05 -8.81 -22.46
N ALA A 245 24.94 -9.73 -21.50
CA ALA A 245 23.71 -10.49 -21.26
C ALA A 245 22.60 -9.73 -20.49
N ASP A 246 22.88 -8.55 -19.91
CA ASP A 246 22.05 -8.01 -18.83
C ASP A 246 21.21 -6.76 -19.19
N ARG A 247 21.22 -6.33 -20.46
CA ARG A 247 20.30 -5.28 -20.95
C ARG A 247 18.83 -5.77 -21.00
N SER A 248 18.63 -7.10 -21.12
CA SER A 248 17.31 -7.72 -21.25
C SER A 248 16.53 -7.78 -19.92
N SER A 249 17.21 -7.87 -18.78
CA SER A 249 16.58 -7.95 -17.46
C SER A 249 15.95 -6.61 -17.05
N GLN A 250 16.63 -5.51 -17.37
CA GLN A 250 16.15 -4.14 -17.20
C GLN A 250 14.93 -3.83 -18.06
N VAL A 251 14.98 -4.23 -19.34
CA VAL A 251 13.85 -4.05 -20.26
C VAL A 251 12.64 -4.86 -19.77
N LYS A 252 12.85 -6.07 -19.23
CA LYS A 252 11.77 -6.89 -18.65
C LYS A 252 11.19 -6.28 -17.37
N ALA A 253 12.02 -5.72 -16.50
CA ALA A 253 11.54 -5.01 -15.30
C ALA A 253 10.72 -3.77 -15.68
N LEU A 254 11.19 -3.01 -16.68
CA LEU A 254 10.46 -1.87 -17.22
C LEU A 254 9.13 -2.31 -17.86
N GLN A 255 9.14 -3.36 -18.70
CA GLN A 255 7.95 -3.97 -19.31
C GLN A 255 6.89 -4.34 -18.27
N ARG A 256 7.30 -4.77 -17.06
CA ARG A 256 6.37 -5.11 -15.98
C ARG A 256 5.72 -3.89 -15.33
N THR A 257 6.36 -2.72 -15.37
CA THR A 257 5.82 -1.46 -14.82
C THR A 257 4.93 -0.70 -15.81
N TRP A 258 5.06 -0.93 -17.12
CA TRP A 258 4.25 -0.27 -18.15
C TRP A 258 2.73 -0.47 -17.99
N PRO A 259 2.21 -1.67 -17.69
CA PRO A 259 0.77 -1.84 -17.44
C PRO A 259 0.27 -1.03 -16.25
N VAL A 260 1.07 -0.93 -15.18
CA VAL A 260 0.75 -0.11 -14.00
C VAL A 260 0.70 1.36 -14.38
N LEU A 261 1.70 1.82 -15.14
CA LEU A 261 1.77 3.21 -15.59
C LEU A 261 0.58 3.56 -16.50
N SER A 262 0.28 2.71 -17.48
CA SER A 262 -0.87 2.86 -18.37
C SER A 262 -2.17 2.93 -17.59
N TYR A 263 -2.36 2.02 -16.62
CA TYR A 263 -3.53 2.00 -15.74
C TYR A 263 -3.69 3.30 -14.94
N LEU A 264 -2.60 3.84 -14.38
CA LEU A 264 -2.64 5.09 -13.61
C LEU A 264 -3.01 6.30 -14.47
N TRP A 265 -2.48 6.38 -15.70
CA TRP A 265 -2.87 7.44 -16.64
C TRP A 265 -4.33 7.31 -17.08
N MET A 266 -4.80 6.10 -17.38
CA MET A 266 -6.21 5.84 -17.68
C MET A 266 -7.12 6.24 -16.51
N LEU A 267 -6.78 5.84 -15.29
CA LEU A 267 -7.53 6.18 -14.08
C LEU A 267 -7.60 7.69 -13.89
N SER A 268 -6.48 8.39 -14.12
CA SER A 268 -6.42 9.84 -14.02
C SER A 268 -7.28 10.54 -15.07
N SER A 269 -7.22 10.11 -16.33
CA SER A 269 -8.05 10.65 -17.41
C SER A 269 -9.54 10.37 -17.15
N ALA A 270 -9.88 9.19 -16.63
CA ALA A 270 -11.24 8.85 -16.25
C ALA A 270 -11.76 9.74 -15.09
N ALA A 271 -10.92 10.04 -14.10
CA ALA A 271 -11.28 10.95 -13.01
C ALA A 271 -11.51 12.40 -13.50
N VAL A 272 -10.68 12.89 -14.44
CA VAL A 272 -10.88 14.21 -15.07
C VAL A 272 -12.17 14.23 -15.88
N ALA A 273 -12.42 13.21 -16.69
CA ALA A 273 -13.65 13.09 -17.46
C ALA A 273 -14.88 13.08 -16.55
N TRP A 274 -14.83 12.34 -15.45
CA TRP A 274 -15.90 12.30 -14.45
C TRP A 274 -16.15 13.67 -13.81
N ALA A 275 -15.09 14.38 -13.41
CA ALA A 275 -15.21 15.74 -12.85
C ALA A 275 -15.84 16.72 -13.85
N ILE A 276 -15.44 16.68 -15.12
CA ILE A 276 -16.02 17.49 -16.20
C ILE A 276 -17.49 17.14 -16.42
N THR A 277 -17.85 15.85 -16.47
CA THR A 277 -19.23 15.42 -16.63
C THR A 277 -20.12 15.94 -15.50
N VAL A 278 -19.70 15.81 -14.24
CA VAL A 278 -20.44 16.33 -13.09
C VAL A 278 -20.61 17.84 -13.20
N LEU A 279 -19.54 18.57 -13.55
CA LEU A 279 -19.58 20.02 -13.73
C LEU A 279 -20.57 20.45 -14.84
N VAL A 280 -20.52 19.80 -16.01
CA VAL A 280 -21.42 20.09 -17.14
C VAL A 280 -22.88 19.80 -16.76
N LEU A 281 -23.14 18.67 -16.10
CA LEU A 281 -24.47 18.31 -15.63
C LEU A 281 -25.01 19.35 -14.65
N THR A 282 -24.17 19.86 -13.74
CA THR A 282 -24.58 20.97 -12.88
C THR A 282 -25.00 22.20 -13.68
N PHE A 283 -24.14 22.65 -14.62
CA PHE A 283 -24.42 23.85 -15.40
C PHE A 283 -25.74 23.77 -16.17
N GLN A 284 -26.05 22.59 -16.70
CA GLN A 284 -27.30 22.36 -17.44
C GLN A 284 -28.56 22.51 -16.57
N HIS A 285 -28.47 22.25 -15.26
CA HIS A 285 -29.60 22.36 -14.33
C HIS A 285 -29.77 23.77 -13.73
N GLY A 286 -29.00 24.76 -14.20
CA GLY A 286 -29.21 26.17 -13.84
C GLY A 286 -28.76 26.56 -12.43
N HIS A 287 -27.96 25.73 -11.76
CA HIS A 287 -27.39 26.07 -10.45
C HIS A 287 -26.27 27.12 -10.62
N SER A 288 -26.42 28.27 -9.95
CA SER A 288 -25.46 29.37 -10.01
C SER A 288 -24.18 29.00 -9.28
N THR A 289 -23.04 29.10 -9.98
CA THR A 289 -21.76 28.56 -9.54
C THR A 289 -21.07 29.40 -8.48
N LEU A 290 -20.96 28.85 -7.27
CA LEU A 290 -19.75 29.02 -6.48
C LEU A 290 -18.95 27.71 -6.56
N LEU A 291 -17.74 27.80 -7.13
CA LEU A 291 -16.65 26.82 -7.01
C LEU A 291 -16.23 26.75 -5.54
N ALA A 292 -17.09 26.19 -4.70
CA ALA A 292 -16.88 26.14 -3.27
C ALA A 292 -16.19 24.82 -2.94
N PHE A 293 -14.90 24.88 -2.58
CA PHE A 293 -14.16 23.70 -2.10
C PHE A 293 -14.73 23.25 -0.75
N PHE A 294 -15.32 24.22 -0.06
CA PHE A 294 -15.99 24.11 1.22
C PHE A 294 -17.40 24.65 1.05
N VAL A 295 -18.38 23.85 1.46
CA VAL A 295 -19.74 24.32 1.73
C VAL A 295 -19.61 25.56 2.63
N ASN A 296 -20.03 26.74 2.15
CA ASN A 296 -19.85 27.98 2.90
C ASN A 296 -20.74 27.94 4.16
N PRO A 297 -20.19 27.75 5.37
CA PRO A 297 -21.00 27.56 6.56
C PRO A 297 -21.68 28.87 7.00
N LEU A 298 -21.24 30.02 6.48
CA LEU A 298 -21.68 31.34 6.92
C LEU A 298 -23.00 31.81 6.30
N ARG A 299 -23.50 31.17 5.24
CA ARG A 299 -24.74 31.60 4.57
C ARG A 299 -25.91 30.64 4.69
N GLY A 300 -25.73 29.42 5.21
CA GLY A 300 -26.82 28.43 5.35
C GLY A 300 -27.43 27.95 4.03
N GLU A 301 -27.26 28.70 2.94
CA GLU A 301 -27.70 28.37 1.59
C GLU A 301 -26.51 27.89 0.76
N VAL A 302 -26.65 26.67 0.27
CA VAL A 302 -25.64 26.01 -0.53
C VAL A 302 -26.31 25.66 -1.85
N GLN A 303 -26.16 26.55 -2.83
CA GLN A 303 -26.33 26.18 -4.24
C GLN A 303 -25.02 25.55 -4.70
N THR A 304 -24.74 24.32 -4.27
CA THR A 304 -23.56 23.61 -4.75
C THR A 304 -23.80 22.96 -6.09
N ALA A 305 -22.71 22.89 -6.84
CA ALA A 305 -22.64 22.31 -8.15
C ALA A 305 -22.60 20.79 -8.07
N ASP A 306 -23.74 20.17 -7.77
CA ASP A 306 -23.80 18.75 -7.41
C ASP A 306 -24.81 17.96 -8.24
N VAL A 307 -24.46 16.70 -8.50
CA VAL A 307 -25.39 15.69 -9.01
C VAL A 307 -25.77 14.80 -7.84
N ALA A 308 -27.05 14.84 -7.47
CA ALA A 308 -27.61 14.02 -6.40
C ALA A 308 -28.33 12.79 -6.99
N PHE A 309 -27.97 11.61 -6.51
CA PHE A 309 -28.72 10.39 -6.77
C PHE A 309 -29.58 10.06 -5.55
N LEU A 310 -30.89 10.23 -5.69
CA LEU A 310 -31.85 9.87 -4.66
C LEU A 310 -32.00 8.35 -4.63
N LEU A 311 -31.54 7.72 -3.55
CA LEU A 311 -31.81 6.31 -3.30
C LEU A 311 -33.23 6.23 -2.73
N GLY A 312 -34.11 5.51 -3.43
CA GLY A 312 -35.55 5.47 -3.13
C GLY A 312 -35.88 5.09 -1.67
N PRO A 313 -37.11 5.39 -1.22
CA PRO A 313 -37.53 5.21 0.18
C PRO A 313 -37.57 3.75 0.63
N ASN A 314 -37.55 2.81 -0.32
CA ASN A 314 -37.63 1.38 -0.04
C ASN A 314 -36.28 0.70 -0.29
N SER A 315 -35.82 -0.03 0.72
CA SER A 315 -34.58 -0.82 0.85
C SER A 315 -33.26 -0.02 1.02
N MET A 316 -32.84 0.10 2.29
CA MET A 316 -31.47 0.31 2.78
C MET A 316 -30.59 1.30 1.97
N PRO A 317 -30.93 2.59 1.89
CA PRO A 317 -30.18 3.56 1.09
C PRO A 317 -28.70 3.67 1.52
N TYR A 318 -28.43 3.55 2.82
CA TYR A 318 -27.05 3.47 3.35
C TYR A 318 -26.28 2.26 2.82
N PHE A 319 -26.91 1.09 2.78
CA PHE A 319 -26.30 -0.13 2.24
C PHE A 319 -26.01 0.04 0.75
N THR A 320 -27.00 0.48 -0.03
CA THR A 320 -26.84 0.71 -1.47
C THR A 320 -25.72 1.72 -1.75
N SER A 321 -25.67 2.83 -1.00
CA SER A 321 -24.61 3.82 -1.12
C SER A 321 -23.22 3.25 -0.81
N PHE A 322 -23.14 2.36 0.18
CA PHE A 322 -21.92 1.68 0.55
C PHE A 322 -21.41 0.76 -0.56
N PHE A 323 -22.28 -0.01 -1.22
CA PHE A 323 -21.88 -0.86 -2.34
C PHE A 323 -21.47 -0.07 -3.58
N ILE A 324 -22.18 1.00 -3.91
CA ILE A 324 -21.82 1.88 -5.03
C ILE A 324 -20.44 2.49 -4.81
N ALA A 325 -20.20 3.09 -3.64
CA ALA A 325 -18.88 3.65 -3.34
C ALA A 325 -17.80 2.57 -3.29
N SER A 326 -18.10 1.38 -2.75
CA SER A 326 -17.15 0.27 -2.74
C SER A 326 -16.77 -0.15 -4.16
N GLY A 327 -17.73 -0.21 -5.09
CA GLY A 327 -17.49 -0.51 -6.50
C GLY A 327 -16.57 0.51 -7.17
N LEU A 328 -16.81 1.81 -6.94
CA LEU A 328 -15.93 2.87 -7.45
C LEU A 328 -14.55 2.84 -6.78
N GLN A 329 -14.48 2.51 -5.49
CA GLN A 329 -13.25 2.46 -4.70
C GLN A 329 -12.29 1.35 -5.16
N VAL A 330 -12.79 0.31 -5.85
CA VAL A 330 -11.97 -0.75 -6.45
C VAL A 330 -10.89 -0.16 -7.35
N PHE A 331 -11.26 0.79 -8.22
CA PHE A 331 -10.32 1.35 -9.21
C PHE A 331 -9.18 2.12 -8.54
N PHE A 332 -9.50 2.98 -7.58
CA PHE A 332 -8.48 3.74 -6.84
C PHE A 332 -7.59 2.81 -6.00
N THR A 333 -8.18 1.77 -5.40
CA THR A 333 -7.42 0.80 -4.59
C THR A 333 -6.44 0.01 -5.43
N VAL A 334 -6.85 -0.48 -6.60
CA VAL A 334 -5.95 -1.17 -7.54
C VAL A 334 -4.84 -0.22 -7.98
N GLY A 335 -5.14 1.04 -8.30
CA GLY A 335 -4.17 2.04 -8.72
C GLY A 335 -3.09 2.29 -7.67
N LEU A 336 -3.49 2.65 -6.45
CA LEU A 336 -2.57 2.94 -5.34
C LEU A 336 -1.70 1.74 -4.95
N HIS A 337 -2.26 0.53 -4.95
CA HIS A 337 -1.51 -0.68 -4.60
C HIS A 337 -0.61 -1.16 -5.74
N SER A 338 -0.96 -0.86 -6.99
CA SER A 338 -0.06 -1.08 -8.12
C SER A 338 1.09 -0.07 -8.12
N ALA A 339 0.82 1.19 -7.78
CA ALA A 339 1.85 2.21 -7.58
C ALA A 339 2.84 1.84 -6.46
N GLU A 340 2.36 1.18 -5.40
CA GLU A 340 3.22 0.64 -4.33
C GLU A 340 4.27 -0.35 -4.85
N LEU A 341 3.91 -1.21 -5.80
CA LEU A 341 4.88 -2.10 -6.44
C LEU A 341 5.95 -1.32 -7.21
N ALA A 342 5.53 -0.32 -7.97
CA ALA A 342 6.46 0.51 -8.75
C ALA A 342 7.44 1.26 -7.84
N VAL A 343 6.94 1.85 -6.74
CA VAL A 343 7.76 2.51 -5.72
C VAL A 343 8.71 1.53 -5.05
N ASN A 344 8.25 0.35 -4.65
CA ASN A 344 9.09 -0.66 -4.01
C ASN A 344 10.19 -1.16 -4.97
N THR A 345 9.87 -1.35 -6.24
CA THR A 345 10.84 -1.76 -7.27
C THR A 345 11.90 -0.67 -7.50
N SER A 346 11.48 0.61 -7.57
CA SER A 346 12.39 1.75 -7.70
C SER A 346 13.30 1.90 -6.47
N ARG A 347 12.74 1.78 -5.26
CA ARG A 347 13.49 1.82 -4.00
C ARG A 347 14.52 0.70 -3.89
N ASP A 348 14.15 -0.51 -4.32
CA ASP A 348 15.06 -1.66 -4.33
C ASP A 348 16.27 -1.42 -5.25
N GLY A 349 16.09 -0.63 -6.33
CA GLY A 349 17.19 -0.15 -7.17
C GLY A 349 18.10 0.87 -6.46
N ILE A 350 17.53 1.94 -5.89
CA ILE A 350 18.31 3.03 -5.25
C ILE A 350 19.08 2.54 -4.01
N SER A 351 18.51 1.60 -3.25
CA SER A 351 19.16 1.05 -2.06
C SER A 351 20.46 0.33 -2.39
N ARG A 352 20.63 -0.14 -3.64
CA ARG A 352 21.87 -0.75 -4.13
C ARG A 352 22.94 0.31 -4.39
N ASP A 353 22.59 1.40 -5.08
CA ASP A 353 23.54 2.46 -5.41
C ASP A 353 24.14 3.13 -4.17
N LYS A 354 23.34 3.31 -3.11
CA LYS A 354 23.78 3.96 -1.87
C LYS A 354 24.52 3.04 -0.90
N ASN A 355 24.37 1.72 -1.04
CA ASN A 355 25.11 0.73 -0.25
C ASN A 355 26.12 -0.01 -1.13
N PRO A 356 27.29 0.59 -1.42
CA PRO A 356 28.36 -0.03 -2.20
C PRO A 356 28.96 -1.26 -1.53
N PHE A 357 28.52 -1.61 -0.32
CA PHE A 357 28.90 -2.83 0.40
C PHE A 357 28.61 -4.13 -0.39
N ILE A 358 27.68 -4.08 -1.36
CA ILE A 358 27.35 -5.21 -2.25
C ILE A 358 28.17 -5.18 -3.57
N GLY A 359 28.94 -4.11 -3.84
CA GLY A 359 29.70 -3.97 -5.10
C GLY A 359 31.17 -3.58 -4.94
N SER A 360 31.68 -3.47 -3.71
CA SER A 360 33.04 -3.01 -3.47
C SER A 360 33.72 -3.79 -2.36
N SER A 361 34.53 -4.78 -2.77
CA SER A 361 35.59 -5.39 -1.94
C SER A 361 36.63 -4.36 -1.44
N ILE A 362 36.56 -3.09 -1.85
CA ILE A 362 37.44 -2.02 -1.37
C ILE A 362 36.98 -1.48 -0.01
N ALA A 363 35.68 -1.56 0.32
CA ALA A 363 35.19 -1.15 1.65
C ALA A 363 35.56 -2.16 2.77
N ALA A 364 35.88 -3.40 2.41
CA ALA A 364 36.38 -4.40 3.36
C ALA A 364 37.76 -4.05 3.92
N LYS A 365 38.57 -3.22 3.23
CA LYS A 365 39.86 -2.73 3.75
C LYS A 365 39.73 -1.76 4.93
N THR A 366 38.57 -1.13 5.12
CA THR A 366 38.31 -0.23 6.26
C THR A 366 37.68 -0.96 7.46
N ILE A 367 37.40 -2.27 7.34
CA ILE A 367 36.87 -3.12 8.42
C ILE A 367 38.01 -3.92 9.07
N LYS A 368 39.13 -3.25 9.35
CA LYS A 368 40.11 -3.76 10.34
C LYS A 368 39.77 -3.36 11.77
N SER A 369 38.70 -2.59 12.00
CA SER A 369 38.17 -2.40 13.36
C SER A 369 37.29 -3.58 13.74
N LYS A 370 37.72 -4.37 14.72
CA LYS A 370 37.04 -5.55 15.28
C LYS A 370 35.67 -5.26 15.92
N THR A 371 35.13 -4.06 15.77
CA THR A 371 33.97 -3.56 16.53
C THR A 371 33.07 -2.61 15.75
N ALA A 372 33.19 -2.50 14.42
CA ALA A 372 32.18 -1.81 13.61
C ALA A 372 31.13 -2.84 13.17
N PRO A 373 30.01 -2.98 13.87
CA PRO A 373 29.13 -4.08 13.60
C PRO A 373 28.26 -3.68 12.41
N LEU A 374 27.90 -4.67 11.60
CA LEU A 374 26.83 -4.66 10.62
C LEU A 374 25.44 -4.31 11.26
N THR A 375 25.42 -3.71 12.45
CA THR A 375 24.27 -3.31 13.28
C THR A 375 23.81 -1.89 13.01
N LYS A 376 24.51 -1.08 12.20
CA LYS A 376 23.96 0.18 11.68
C LYS A 376 23.15 0.00 10.38
N MET A 377 22.61 -1.19 10.09
CA MET A 377 21.31 -1.29 9.41
C MET A 377 20.22 -0.87 10.40
N LEU A 378 20.27 0.38 10.84
CA LEU A 378 19.25 0.99 11.68
C LEU A 378 17.93 0.95 10.90
N GLY A 379 17.10 -0.02 11.28
CA GLY A 379 15.69 -0.22 10.94
C GLY A 379 15.35 -0.24 9.45
N SER A 380 14.90 -1.39 8.94
CA SER A 380 14.12 -1.46 7.68
C SER A 380 13.02 -0.38 7.60
N ILE A 381 12.49 0.03 8.75
CA ILE A 381 11.51 1.10 8.92
C ILE A 381 12.15 2.49 8.79
N GLN A 382 13.30 2.74 9.39
CA GLN A 382 14.02 4.01 9.21
C GLN A 382 14.43 4.18 7.75
N ALA A 383 14.91 3.12 7.09
CA ALA A 383 15.16 3.15 5.65
C ALA A 383 13.89 3.46 4.83
N ALA A 384 12.74 2.94 5.24
CA ALA A 384 11.46 3.26 4.60
C ALA A 384 11.03 4.72 4.84
N ILE A 385 11.14 5.24 6.06
CA ILE A 385 10.76 6.61 6.44
C ILE A 385 11.72 7.65 5.85
N THR A 386 12.99 7.31 5.68
CA THR A 386 13.98 8.20 5.01
C THR A 386 13.85 8.18 3.49
N SER A 387 13.16 7.20 2.91
CA SER A 387 12.91 7.15 1.48
C SER A 387 11.75 8.06 1.11
N TRP A 388 12.07 9.22 0.52
CA TRP A 388 11.07 10.19 0.06
C TRP A 388 10.01 9.56 -0.85
N HIS A 389 10.36 8.53 -1.63
CA HIS A 389 9.44 7.76 -2.47
C HIS A 389 8.33 7.07 -1.66
N THR A 390 8.73 6.41 -0.58
CA THR A 390 7.82 5.63 0.28
C THR A 390 6.97 6.59 1.11
N VAL A 391 7.55 7.66 1.63
CA VAL A 391 6.82 8.71 2.36
C VAL A 391 5.77 9.37 1.45
N THR A 392 6.14 9.74 0.22
CA THR A 392 5.23 10.37 -0.74
C THR A 392 4.01 9.48 -1.00
N LEU A 393 4.23 8.20 -1.29
CA LEU A 393 3.12 7.27 -1.51
C LEU A 393 2.29 7.03 -0.24
N PHE A 394 2.95 6.94 0.91
CA PHE A 394 2.29 6.74 2.19
C PHE A 394 1.37 7.90 2.58
N VAL A 395 1.74 9.14 2.25
CA VAL A 395 0.89 10.34 2.43
C VAL A 395 -0.19 10.42 1.36
N LEU A 396 0.15 10.09 0.10
CA LEU A 396 -0.79 10.23 -1.01
C LEU A 396 -1.95 9.22 -0.94
N LYS A 397 -1.75 8.03 -0.38
CA LYS A 397 -2.80 7.03 -0.15
C LYS A 397 -3.99 7.58 0.66
N PRO A 398 -3.83 7.98 1.93
CA PRO A 398 -4.94 8.49 2.72
C PRO A 398 -5.54 9.77 2.13
N VAL A 399 -4.73 10.62 1.48
CA VAL A 399 -5.23 11.83 0.79
C VAL A 399 -6.16 11.47 -0.37
N VAL A 400 -5.77 10.52 -1.24
CA VAL A 400 -6.62 10.08 -2.37
C VAL A 400 -7.91 9.44 -1.86
N TYR A 401 -7.84 8.59 -0.84
CA TYR A 401 -9.04 7.97 -0.25
C TYR A 401 -9.95 8.98 0.46
N TRP A 402 -9.37 9.98 1.13
CA TRP A 402 -10.11 11.08 1.73
C TRP A 402 -10.80 11.95 0.68
N LEU A 403 -10.07 12.36 -0.37
CA LEU A 403 -10.64 13.11 -1.50
C LEU A 403 -11.74 12.33 -2.21
N PHE A 404 -11.59 11.01 -2.34
CA PHE A 404 -12.65 10.14 -2.86
C PHE A 404 -13.92 10.20 -1.98
N GLY A 405 -13.77 10.13 -0.66
CA GLY A 405 -14.91 10.26 0.26
C GLY A 405 -15.60 11.61 0.21
N LEU A 406 -14.85 12.70 0.01
CA LEU A 406 -15.41 14.03 -0.22
C LEU A 406 -16.10 14.14 -1.59
N SER A 407 -15.56 13.45 -2.60
CA SER A 407 -16.11 13.43 -3.96
C SER A 407 -17.42 12.67 -4.06
N VAL A 408 -17.54 11.56 -3.31
CA VAL A 408 -18.73 10.69 -3.25
C VAL A 408 -19.31 10.77 -1.85
N ALA A 409 -19.84 11.94 -1.52
CA ALA A 409 -20.33 12.24 -0.19
C ALA A 409 -21.71 11.64 0.05
N LEU A 410 -21.90 11.06 1.23
CA LEU A 410 -23.20 10.59 1.69
C LEU A 410 -23.90 11.70 2.47
N PHE A 411 -25.19 11.88 2.21
CA PHE A 411 -26.05 12.78 2.95
C PHE A 411 -27.25 12.03 3.51
N ALA A 412 -27.52 12.25 4.79
CA ALA A 412 -28.67 11.67 5.47
C ALA A 412 -29.92 12.53 5.18
N GLN A 413 -31.05 11.91 4.88
CA GLN A 413 -32.33 12.61 4.81
C GLN A 413 -32.90 12.75 6.21
N ASN A 414 -33.42 13.92 6.58
CA ASN A 414 -34.37 14.08 7.68
C ASN A 414 -35.77 14.18 7.10
N ALA A 415 -36.69 13.31 7.54
CA ALA A 415 -38.10 13.61 7.44
C ALA A 415 -38.41 14.66 8.50
N TYR A 416 -38.72 15.88 8.05
CA TYR A 416 -39.30 16.90 8.92
C TYR A 416 -40.72 16.45 9.23
N ASN A 417 -40.95 15.89 10.41
CA ASN A 417 -42.29 15.60 10.90
C ASN A 417 -42.81 16.86 11.60
N ASP A 418 -43.83 17.48 11.04
CA ASP A 418 -44.57 18.62 11.63
C ASP A 418 -45.32 18.26 12.94
N HIS A 419 -45.20 17.01 13.41
CA HIS A 419 -45.83 16.52 14.64
C HIS A 419 -44.79 15.77 15.48
N ASP A 420 -44.29 16.41 16.55
CA ASP A 420 -43.69 15.96 17.84
C ASP A 420 -43.01 14.57 17.98
N GLY A 421 -42.73 13.88 16.88
CA GLY A 421 -42.01 12.62 16.82
C GLY A 421 -40.53 12.89 16.60
N PRO A 422 -39.64 11.99 17.06
CA PRO A 422 -38.22 12.11 16.79
C PRO A 422 -37.99 12.19 15.26
N PRO A 423 -37.06 13.05 14.79
CA PRO A 423 -36.74 13.19 13.38
C PRO A 423 -36.28 11.84 12.84
N PHE A 424 -37.09 11.22 11.99
CA PHE A 424 -36.75 9.92 11.39
C PHE A 424 -35.97 10.15 10.09
N HIS A 425 -34.83 9.47 9.95
CA HIS A 425 -34.08 9.49 8.70
C HIS A 425 -34.72 8.54 7.69
N GLU A 426 -35.39 9.04 6.64
CA GLU A 426 -36.13 8.20 5.67
C GLU A 426 -35.35 7.84 4.40
N GLY A 427 -34.19 8.45 4.18
CA GLY A 427 -33.42 8.26 2.95
C GLY A 427 -31.95 8.59 3.13
N ALA A 428 -31.16 8.23 2.13
CA ALA A 428 -29.82 8.73 1.95
C ALA A 428 -29.64 9.12 0.47
N MET A 429 -28.87 10.17 0.22
CA MET A 429 -28.51 10.57 -1.13
C MET A 429 -26.99 10.51 -1.28
N ILE A 430 -26.54 10.10 -2.45
CA ILE A 430 -25.14 10.22 -2.84
C ILE A 430 -25.00 11.52 -3.60
N LEU A 431 -24.11 12.37 -3.13
CA LEU A 431 -23.79 13.64 -3.75
C LEU A 431 -22.41 13.54 -4.38
N MET A 432 -22.34 13.80 -5.68
CA MET A 432 -21.08 13.90 -6.40
C MET A 432 -20.65 15.36 -6.47
N GLN A 433 -19.59 15.70 -5.73
CA GLN A 433 -19.11 17.09 -5.66
C GLN A 433 -18.03 17.34 -6.72
N SER A 434 -18.25 18.34 -7.57
CA SER A 434 -17.36 18.67 -8.68
C SER A 434 -15.94 19.04 -8.24
N LEU A 435 -15.78 19.87 -7.22
CA LEU A 435 -14.45 20.39 -6.83
C LEU A 435 -13.57 19.37 -6.10
N PRO A 436 -14.07 18.57 -5.13
CA PRO A 436 -13.34 17.41 -4.64
C PRO A 436 -13.00 16.40 -5.75
N LEU A 437 -13.86 16.20 -6.75
CA LEU A 437 -13.52 15.37 -7.92
C LEU A 437 -12.36 15.95 -8.73
N PHE A 438 -12.32 17.27 -8.93
CA PHE A 438 -11.15 17.92 -9.55
C PHE A 438 -9.89 17.71 -8.70
N ALA A 439 -9.97 17.88 -7.38
CA ALA A 439 -8.85 17.63 -6.48
C ALA A 439 -8.40 16.16 -6.49
N LEU A 440 -9.34 15.22 -6.53
CA LEU A 440 -9.08 13.79 -6.68
C LEU A 440 -8.37 13.51 -8.02
N SER A 441 -8.85 14.10 -9.11
CA SER A 441 -8.23 13.96 -10.43
C SER A 441 -6.80 14.54 -10.47
N ALA A 442 -6.58 15.68 -9.79
CA ALA A 442 -5.25 16.27 -9.63
C ALA A 442 -4.33 15.36 -8.81
N ALA A 443 -4.82 14.76 -7.72
CA ALA A 443 -4.06 13.79 -6.93
C ALA A 443 -3.71 12.53 -7.74
N CYS A 444 -4.63 12.04 -8.59
CA CYS A 444 -4.36 10.94 -9.52
C CYS A 444 -3.32 11.32 -10.60
N LEU A 445 -3.39 12.54 -11.15
CA LEU A 445 -2.39 13.06 -12.11
C LEU A 445 -1.01 13.16 -11.45
N LEU A 446 -0.95 13.65 -10.21
CA LEU A 446 0.28 13.71 -9.42
C LEU A 446 0.84 12.31 -9.16
N LEU A 447 -0.01 11.34 -8.81
CA LEU A 447 0.40 9.94 -8.64
C LEU A 447 0.97 9.36 -9.95
N ALA A 448 0.26 9.53 -11.07
CA ALA A 448 0.68 9.03 -12.38
C ALA A 448 2.00 9.69 -12.83
N SER A 449 2.13 11.00 -12.63
CA SER A 449 3.34 11.77 -12.93
C SER A 449 4.52 11.34 -12.05
N PHE A 450 4.27 11.13 -10.75
CA PHE A 450 5.27 10.61 -9.82
C PHE A 450 5.76 9.22 -10.25
N ILE A 451 4.87 8.27 -10.56
CA ILE A 451 5.28 6.95 -11.05
C ILE A 451 5.98 7.03 -12.40
N THR A 452 5.56 7.93 -13.30
CA THR A 452 6.27 8.20 -14.57
C THR A 452 7.69 8.70 -14.31
N PHE A 453 7.86 9.62 -13.37
CA PHE A 453 9.15 10.16 -12.95
C PHE A 453 10.05 9.04 -12.39
N LEU A 454 9.51 8.14 -11.56
CA LEU A 454 10.27 6.98 -11.07
C LEU A 454 10.65 5.99 -12.16
N GLY A 455 9.77 5.79 -13.14
CA GLY A 455 10.06 4.94 -14.30
C GLY A 455 11.14 5.54 -15.23
N ARG A 456 11.25 6.87 -15.28
CA ARG A 456 12.24 7.60 -16.10
C ARG A 456 13.58 7.77 -15.40
N ASN A 457 13.57 8.05 -14.09
CA ASN A 457 14.78 8.21 -13.29
C ASN A 457 15.41 6.85 -13.02
N ARG A 458 16.20 6.39 -14.00
CA ARG A 458 16.99 5.18 -13.89
C ARG A 458 18.13 5.41 -12.90
N ALA A 459 18.39 4.40 -12.07
CA ALA A 459 19.62 4.30 -11.30
C ALA A 459 20.80 4.30 -12.29
N THR A 460 21.52 5.42 -12.39
CA THR A 460 22.72 5.56 -13.21
C THR A 460 23.90 4.93 -12.48
N GLY A 461 23.85 3.60 -12.30
CA GLY A 461 24.91 2.80 -11.72
C GLY A 461 25.70 2.04 -12.80
N PRO A 462 27.02 1.86 -12.65
CA PRO A 462 27.88 1.14 -13.62
C PRO A 462 27.59 -0.35 -13.73
N GLN A 463 26.77 -0.92 -12.85
CA GLN A 463 26.34 -2.31 -12.93
C GLN A 463 24.93 -2.40 -13.50
N PRO A 464 24.69 -3.29 -14.49
CA PRO A 464 23.37 -3.47 -15.05
C PRO A 464 22.37 -3.83 -13.95
N ALA A 465 21.39 -2.95 -13.79
CA ALA A 465 20.27 -3.03 -12.87
C ALA A 465 19.44 -4.31 -13.05
N GLY A 466 19.88 -5.40 -12.43
CA GLY A 466 18.97 -6.46 -12.01
C GLY A 466 17.95 -5.85 -11.05
N SER A 467 16.82 -5.40 -11.58
CA SER A 467 15.84 -4.52 -10.93
C SER A 467 15.10 -5.24 -9.79
N GLY A 468 15.81 -5.51 -8.70
CA GLY A 468 15.33 -6.36 -7.61
C GLY A 468 15.22 -7.85 -7.98
N HIS A 469 15.85 -8.29 -9.08
CA HIS A 469 15.91 -9.72 -9.44
C HIS A 469 16.81 -10.44 -8.45
N LEU A 470 16.23 -11.32 -7.64
CA LEU A 470 16.93 -11.90 -6.50
C LEU A 470 18.09 -12.80 -6.94
N GLN A 471 17.93 -13.51 -8.06
CA GLN A 471 18.94 -14.43 -8.57
C GLN A 471 20.21 -13.72 -9.05
N SER A 472 20.09 -12.54 -9.68
CA SER A 472 21.28 -11.78 -10.10
C SER A 472 22.03 -11.24 -8.89
N ILE A 473 21.32 -10.79 -7.85
CA ILE A 473 21.94 -10.36 -6.59
C ILE A 473 22.68 -11.53 -5.92
N ILE A 474 22.06 -12.72 -5.89
CA ILE A 474 22.70 -13.92 -5.35
C ILE A 474 23.96 -14.29 -6.14
N ALA A 475 23.90 -14.25 -7.48
CA ALA A 475 25.04 -14.56 -8.33
C ALA A 475 26.22 -13.58 -8.11
N GLU A 476 25.92 -12.29 -7.95
CA GLU A 476 26.90 -11.26 -7.64
C GLU A 476 27.57 -11.53 -6.28
N LEU A 477 26.78 -11.78 -5.24
CA LEU A 477 27.29 -12.08 -3.90
C LEU A 477 28.19 -13.33 -3.88
N LEU A 478 27.84 -14.35 -4.68
CA LEU A 478 28.69 -15.55 -4.81
C LEU A 478 30.00 -15.26 -5.55
N ARG A 479 29.96 -14.39 -6.57
CA ARG A 479 31.16 -13.96 -7.29
C ARG A 479 32.11 -13.21 -6.36
N ASP A 480 31.58 -12.27 -5.58
CA ASP A 480 32.38 -11.49 -4.62
C ASP A 480 33.00 -12.37 -3.55
N CYS A 481 32.22 -13.29 -2.95
CA CYS A 481 32.76 -14.23 -1.97
C CYS A 481 33.90 -15.08 -2.55
N ARG A 482 33.81 -15.46 -3.83
CA ARG A 482 34.85 -16.27 -4.50
C ARG A 482 36.11 -15.46 -4.80
N LEU A 483 35.98 -14.18 -5.15
CA LEU A 483 37.11 -13.29 -5.41
C LEU A 483 37.93 -13.02 -4.14
N ASP A 484 37.25 -12.89 -3.00
CA ASP A 484 37.93 -12.75 -1.71
C ASP A 484 38.73 -14.00 -1.33
N ASP A 485 38.22 -15.20 -1.61
CA ASP A 485 38.95 -16.45 -1.39
C ASP A 485 40.23 -16.53 -2.24
N VAL A 486 40.16 -16.14 -3.52
CA VAL A 486 41.34 -16.11 -4.42
C VAL A 486 42.37 -15.10 -3.92
N ARG A 487 41.95 -13.88 -3.56
CA ARG A 487 42.86 -12.86 -3.01
C ARG A 487 43.51 -13.28 -1.69
N ILE A 488 42.78 -13.97 -0.81
CA ILE A 488 43.35 -14.49 0.44
C ILE A 488 44.39 -15.58 0.13
N GLN A 489 44.17 -16.41 -0.87
CA GLN A 489 45.15 -17.40 -1.32
C GLN A 489 46.40 -16.74 -1.90
N GLU A 490 46.26 -15.75 -2.80
CA GLU A 490 47.40 -14.98 -3.35
C GLU A 490 48.23 -14.31 -2.25
N ASN A 491 47.59 -13.62 -1.30
CA ASN A 491 48.29 -12.98 -0.18
C ASN A 491 48.99 -14.00 0.74
N ARG A 492 48.45 -15.22 0.91
CA ARG A 492 49.12 -16.29 1.67
C ARG A 492 50.34 -16.85 0.93
N VAL A 493 50.28 -16.94 -0.39
CA VAL A 493 51.43 -17.38 -1.21
C VAL A 493 52.53 -16.34 -1.17
N GLU A 494 52.20 -15.05 -1.28
CA GLU A 494 53.19 -13.97 -1.19
C GLU A 494 53.83 -13.86 0.20
N THR A 495 53.05 -13.99 1.28
CA THR A 495 53.59 -13.93 2.66
C THR A 495 54.32 -15.22 3.08
N GLY A 496 53.88 -16.38 2.59
CA GLY A 496 54.57 -17.66 2.79
C GLY A 496 55.92 -17.74 2.06
N GLY A 497 56.04 -17.11 0.89
CA GLY A 497 57.31 -17.01 0.15
C GLY A 497 58.36 -16.13 0.83
N ILE A 498 57.95 -15.18 1.67
CA ILE A 498 58.87 -14.32 2.44
C ILE A 498 59.39 -15.07 3.68
N ALA A 499 58.56 -15.86 4.36
CA ALA A 499 58.97 -16.62 5.54
C ALA A 499 59.96 -17.76 5.24
N GLN A 500 60.00 -18.28 4.00
CA GLN A 500 60.92 -19.35 3.61
C GLN A 500 62.32 -18.85 3.17
N LYS A 501 62.49 -17.54 2.95
CA LYS A 501 63.80 -16.96 2.59
C LYS A 501 64.70 -16.68 3.81
N ASP A 502 64.12 -16.52 5.00
CA ASP A 502 64.88 -16.21 6.22
C ASP A 502 65.39 -17.46 6.97
N SER A 503 65.02 -18.68 6.55
CA SER A 503 65.50 -19.93 7.15
C SER A 503 66.60 -20.66 6.37
N LEU A 504 67.10 -20.06 5.27
CA LEU A 504 68.19 -20.60 4.44
C LEU A 504 69.49 -19.79 4.53
N GLY A 505 69.56 -18.85 5.48
CA GLY A 505 70.76 -18.11 5.84
C GLY A 505 71.14 -18.30 7.30
N ARG A 506 71.58 -19.50 7.67
CA ARG A 506 72.45 -19.76 8.83
C ARG A 506 73.25 -21.03 8.63
#